data_AF-A0A3B9UYN8-F1
#
_entry.id   AF-A0A3B9UYN8-F1
#
_cell.length_a   1.000
_cell.length_b   1.000
_cell.length_c   1.000
_cell.angle_alpha   90.00
_cell.angle_beta   90.00
_cell.angle_gamma   90.00
#
_symmetry.space_group_name_H-M   'P 1'
#
loop_
_entity.id
_entity.type
_entity.pdbx_description
1 polymer ?
#
loop_
_entity_poly.entity_id
_entity_poly.type
_entity_poly.pdbx_seq_one_letter_code
_entity_poly.pdbx_strand_id
1 'polypeptide(L)'
;DERKPFLETASCLIVIFLKKFSFNASGKQFKNYYTMESVGIASGFLIAALHNAGVATLTHTPSPMRFLNDILDRPNSERAFMVLVAGLPSEDATVPDIARLPLEEIASFIDG
;
A
#
# COMPACT_ATOMS: atom_id res chain seq x y z
N ASP A 1 -14.82 0.96 16.70
CA ASP A 1 -15.91 0.64 15.75
C ASP A 1 -15.42 -0.48 14.85
N GLU A 2 -16.10 -1.63 14.86
CA GLU A 2 -15.64 -2.85 14.16
C GLU A 2 -16.08 -2.89 12.69
N ARG A 3 -16.96 -1.98 12.27
CA ARG A 3 -17.47 -1.93 10.91
C ARG A 3 -16.49 -1.18 10.02
N LYS A 4 -15.92 -1.88 9.03
CA LYS A 4 -15.06 -1.32 7.97
C LYS A 4 -15.74 -1.45 6.62
N PRO A 5 -16.85 -0.72 6.36
CA PRO A 5 -17.68 -0.92 5.18
C PRO A 5 -16.92 -0.68 3.87
N PHE A 6 -15.88 0.15 3.89
CA PHE A 6 -15.00 0.39 2.74
C PHE A 6 -14.28 -0.86 2.21
N LEU A 7 -14.18 -1.94 2.99
CA LEU A 7 -13.63 -3.21 2.51
C LEU A 7 -14.61 -3.97 1.61
N GLU A 8 -15.90 -3.65 1.69
CA GLU A 8 -16.97 -4.31 0.92
C GLU A 8 -17.54 -3.41 -0.17
N THR A 9 -17.50 -2.09 0.01
CA THR A 9 -18.07 -1.12 -0.94
C THR A 9 -17.07 -0.55 -1.94
N ALA A 10 -15.77 -0.68 -1.70
CA ALA A 10 -14.77 -0.20 -2.62
C ALA A 10 -14.78 -1.00 -3.93
N SER A 11 -14.55 -0.30 -5.05
CA SER A 11 -14.46 -0.92 -6.36
C SER A 11 -13.32 -1.94 -6.45
N CYS A 12 -12.24 -1.72 -5.71
CA CYS A 12 -11.09 -2.61 -5.69
C CYS A 12 -10.36 -2.60 -4.33
N LEU A 13 -9.92 -3.78 -3.91
CA LEU A 13 -8.92 -3.96 -2.84
C LEU A 13 -7.62 -4.46 -3.45
N ILE A 14 -6.56 -3.65 -3.36
CA ILE A 14 -5.23 -4.02 -3.83
C ILE A 14 -4.39 -4.41 -2.62
N VAL A 15 -4.14 -5.71 -2.44
CA VAL A 15 -3.27 -6.21 -1.36
C VAL A 15 -1.85 -6.35 -1.88
N ILE A 16 -0.95 -5.51 -1.36
CA ILE A 16 0.44 -5.43 -1.79
C ILE A 16 1.26 -6.37 -0.91
N PHE A 17 2.02 -7.29 -1.52
CA PHE A 17 2.89 -8.22 -0.82
C PHE A 17 4.36 -7.93 -1.11
N LEU A 18 5.19 -7.93 -0.07
CA LEU A 18 6.64 -7.88 -0.22
C LEU A 18 7.23 -9.28 -0.33
N LYS A 19 8.29 -9.41 -1.14
CA LYS A 19 9.06 -10.65 -1.32
C LYS A 19 10.43 -10.50 -0.68
N LYS A 20 10.70 -11.22 0.42
CA LYS A 20 12.05 -11.27 1.01
C LYS A 20 13.03 -12.08 0.18
N PHE A 21 12.50 -13.03 -0.58
CA PHE A 21 13.28 -13.93 -1.42
C PHE A 21 12.61 -14.11 -2.77
N SER A 22 13.44 -14.38 -3.77
CA SER A 22 13.03 -14.78 -5.12
C SER A 22 13.64 -16.15 -5.44
N PHE A 23 13.08 -16.86 -6.42
CA PHE A 23 13.55 -18.18 -6.81
C PHE A 23 13.78 -18.18 -8.34
N ASN A 24 14.86 -18.82 -8.80
CA ASN A 24 15.09 -19.02 -10.24
C ASN A 24 14.35 -20.28 -10.73
N ALA A 25 14.49 -20.58 -12.03
CA ALA A 25 13.88 -21.76 -12.66
C ALA A 25 14.32 -23.10 -12.05
N SER A 26 15.50 -23.17 -11.41
CA SER A 26 15.98 -24.37 -10.72
C SER A 26 15.55 -24.42 -9.25
N GLY A 27 14.72 -23.49 -8.77
CA GLY A 27 14.29 -23.39 -7.38
C GLY A 27 15.35 -22.84 -6.42
N LYS A 28 16.49 -22.34 -6.92
CA LYS A 28 17.51 -21.71 -6.08
C LYS A 28 16.99 -20.38 -5.54
N GLN A 29 17.07 -20.22 -4.22
CA GLN A 29 16.64 -19.02 -3.52
C GLN A 29 17.67 -17.89 -3.61
N PHE A 30 17.19 -16.66 -3.80
CA PHE A 30 17.96 -15.43 -3.80
C PHE A 30 17.35 -14.43 -2.83
N LYS A 31 18.18 -13.74 -2.06
CA LYS A 31 17.73 -12.70 -1.13
C LYS A 31 17.44 -11.42 -1.90
N ASN A 32 16.28 -10.83 -1.67
CA ASN A 32 15.95 -9.48 -2.12
C ASN A 32 16.39 -8.49 -1.02
N TYR A 33 17.04 -7.39 -1.43
CA TYR A 33 17.55 -6.36 -0.52
C TYR A 33 16.63 -5.14 -0.53
N TYR A 34 16.61 -4.38 0.57
CA TYR A 34 15.82 -3.15 0.71
C TYR A 34 14.34 -3.33 0.32
N THR A 35 13.77 -4.46 0.72
CA THR A 35 12.44 -4.88 0.26
C THR A 35 11.34 -3.96 0.74
N MET A 36 11.49 -3.34 1.91
CA MET A 36 10.48 -2.44 2.46
C MET A 36 10.53 -1.09 1.72
N GLU A 37 11.72 -0.58 1.47
CA GLU A 37 11.97 0.65 0.72
C GLU A 37 11.50 0.49 -0.73
N SER A 38 11.86 -0.61 -1.38
CA SER A 38 11.48 -0.90 -2.77
C SER A 38 9.96 -0.99 -2.94
N VAL A 39 9.29 -1.74 -2.06
CA VAL A 39 7.82 -1.89 -2.11
C VAL A 39 7.13 -0.61 -1.67
N GLY A 40 7.71 0.16 -0.73
CA GLY A 40 7.21 1.48 -0.34
C GLY A 40 7.23 2.47 -1.50
N ILE A 41 8.34 2.56 -2.24
CA ILE A 41 8.46 3.40 -3.44
C ILE A 41 7.44 2.97 -4.50
N ALA A 42 7.35 1.67 -4.79
CA ALA A 42 6.38 1.16 -5.76
C ALA A 42 4.93 1.45 -5.35
N SER A 43 4.61 1.35 -4.05
CA SER A 43 3.30 1.69 -3.50
C SER A 43 3.00 3.19 -3.66
N GLY A 44 3.99 4.06 -3.42
CA GLY A 44 3.87 5.50 -3.68
C GLY A 44 3.56 5.82 -5.14
N PHE A 45 4.23 5.14 -6.08
CA PHE A 45 3.95 5.28 -7.52
C PHE A 45 2.54 4.80 -7.88
N LEU A 46 2.09 3.68 -7.30
CA LEU A 46 0.73 3.19 -7.51
C LEU A 46 -0.32 4.20 -7.01
N ILE A 47 -0.14 4.77 -5.82
CA ILE A 47 -1.04 5.80 -5.27
C ILE A 47 -1.06 7.03 -6.18
N ALA A 48 0.11 7.51 -6.64
CA ALA A 48 0.20 8.64 -7.54
C ALA A 48 -0.51 8.38 -8.88
N ALA A 49 -0.35 7.17 -9.44
CA ALA A 49 -1.02 6.78 -10.68
C ALA A 49 -2.54 6.70 -10.53
N LEU A 50 -3.04 6.14 -9.43
CA LEU A 50 -4.48 6.09 -9.13
C LEU A 50 -5.06 7.50 -8.95
N HIS A 51 -4.36 8.37 -8.23
CA HIS A 51 -4.75 9.76 -8.08
C HIS A 51 -4.83 10.48 -9.45
N ASN A 52 -3.82 10.29 -10.30
CA ASN A 52 -3.81 10.86 -11.66
C ASN A 52 -4.94 10.33 -12.54
N ALA A 53 -5.43 9.11 -12.29
CA ALA A 53 -6.58 8.52 -12.96
C ALA A 53 -7.93 8.96 -12.36
N GLY A 54 -7.95 9.83 -11.35
CA GLY A 54 -9.17 10.27 -10.67
C GLY A 54 -9.73 9.26 -9.67
N VAL A 55 -8.94 8.27 -9.25
CA VAL A 55 -9.35 7.24 -8.29
C VAL A 55 -8.92 7.64 -6.88
N ALA A 56 -9.87 7.67 -5.94
CA ALA A 56 -9.59 7.89 -4.53
C ALA A 56 -9.01 6.62 -3.90
N THR A 57 -8.14 6.80 -2.90
CA THR A 57 -7.51 5.68 -2.20
C THR A 57 -7.47 5.87 -0.69
N LEU A 58 -7.51 4.75 0.04
CA LEU A 58 -7.25 4.68 1.48
C LEU A 58 -6.13 3.65 1.72
N THR A 59 -5.03 4.12 2.30
CA THR A 59 -3.93 3.25 2.75
C THR A 59 -4.32 2.62 4.09
N HIS A 60 -4.42 1.28 4.11
CA HIS A 60 -4.86 0.55 5.30
C HIS A 60 -3.84 -0.50 5.73
N THR A 61 -3.72 -0.69 7.04
CA THR A 61 -2.83 -1.70 7.64
C THR A 61 -3.23 -3.11 7.18
N PRO A 62 -2.30 -3.97 6.77
CA PRO A 62 -2.61 -5.30 6.23
C PRO A 62 -2.90 -6.32 7.35
N SER A 63 -3.72 -5.98 8.33
CA SER A 63 -4.08 -6.87 9.44
C SER A 63 -5.45 -7.51 9.21
N PRO A 64 -5.62 -8.83 9.40
CA PRO A 64 -4.61 -9.81 9.84
C PRO A 64 -3.74 -10.35 8.67
N MET A 65 -2.41 -10.26 8.81
CA MET A 65 -1.49 -10.54 7.69
C MET A 65 -1.55 -11.99 7.20
N ARG A 66 -1.56 -12.96 8.12
CA ARG A 66 -1.56 -14.39 7.77
C ARG A 66 -2.87 -14.79 7.08
N PHE A 67 -3.99 -14.25 7.56
CA PHE A 67 -5.28 -14.42 6.91
C PHE A 67 -5.26 -13.90 5.46
N LEU A 68 -4.65 -12.73 5.21
CA LEU A 68 -4.49 -12.20 3.84
C LEU A 68 -3.61 -13.10 2.96
N ASN A 69 -2.55 -13.71 3.51
CA ASN A 69 -1.77 -14.70 2.78
C ASN A 69 -2.63 -15.92 2.41
N ASP A 70 -3.36 -16.47 3.37
CA ASP A 70 -4.14 -17.69 3.20
C ASP A 70 -5.31 -17.49 2.22
N ILE A 71 -6.10 -16.42 2.36
CA ILE A 71 -7.27 -16.17 1.50
C ILE A 71 -6.91 -15.75 0.07
N LEU A 72 -5.69 -15.25 -0.15
CA LEU A 72 -5.20 -14.82 -1.47
C LEU A 72 -4.18 -15.80 -2.06
N ASP A 73 -4.09 -17.02 -1.52
CA ASP A 73 -3.18 -18.08 -1.96
C ASP A 73 -1.72 -17.61 -2.12
N ARG A 74 -1.26 -16.74 -1.21
CA ARG A 74 0.12 -16.23 -1.23
C ARG A 74 1.03 -17.13 -0.41
N PRO A 75 2.23 -17.48 -0.92
CA PRO A 75 3.16 -18.31 -0.17
C PRO A 75 3.65 -17.62 1.09
N ASN A 76 4.05 -18.41 2.10
CA ASN A 76 4.63 -17.90 3.35
C ASN A 76 5.94 -17.10 3.17
N SER A 77 6.56 -17.21 2.00
CA SER A 77 7.74 -16.41 1.63
C SER A 77 7.40 -14.95 1.30
N GLU A 78 6.12 -14.65 1.08
CA GLU A 78 5.57 -13.32 0.90
C GLU A 78 4.91 -12.82 2.17
N ARG A 79 4.99 -11.52 2.39
CA ARG A 79 4.37 -10.87 3.55
C ARG A 79 3.51 -9.72 3.07
N ALA A 80 2.25 -9.67 3.51
CA ALA A 80 1.40 -8.52 3.23
C ALA A 80 2.08 -7.22 3.72
N PHE A 81 2.07 -6.17 2.91
CA PHE A 81 2.73 -4.90 3.19
C PHE A 81 1.71 -3.78 3.45
N MET A 82 0.67 -3.72 2.60
CA MET A 82 -0.39 -2.73 2.69
C MET A 82 -1.65 -3.29 2.00
N VAL A 83 -2.82 -2.90 2.51
CA VAL A 83 -4.07 -3.00 1.76
C VAL A 83 -4.38 -1.59 1.25
N LEU A 84 -4.44 -1.42 -0.06
CA LEU A 84 -4.84 -0.17 -0.68
C LEU A 84 -6.27 -0.33 -1.18
N VAL A 85 -7.18 0.37 -0.52
CA VAL A 85 -8.59 0.46 -0.94
C VAL A 85 -8.64 1.50 -2.04
N ALA A 86 -9.20 1.16 -3.21
CA ALA A 86 -9.25 2.05 -4.37
C ALA A 86 -10.66 2.07 -4.99
N GLY A 87 -11.16 3.26 -5.33
CA GLY A 87 -12.46 3.41 -5.94
C GLY A 87 -12.86 4.87 -6.13
N LEU A 88 -14.08 5.08 -6.63
CA LEU A 88 -14.69 6.40 -6.63
C LEU A 88 -15.21 6.73 -5.23
N PRO A 89 -15.04 7.97 -4.74
CA PRO A 89 -15.65 8.38 -3.48
C PRO A 89 -17.18 8.34 -3.60
N SER A 90 -17.88 8.07 -2.50
CA SER A 90 -19.33 8.24 -2.45
C SER A 90 -19.69 9.73 -2.59
N GLU A 91 -20.94 10.02 -2.99
CA GLU A 91 -21.42 11.40 -3.13
C GLU A 91 -21.36 12.20 -1.82
N ASP A 92 -21.47 11.51 -0.69
CA ASP A 92 -21.41 12.04 0.67
C ASP A 92 -20.03 11.88 1.34
N ALA A 93 -18.99 11.51 0.58
CA ALA A 93 -17.66 11.30 1.12
C ALA A 93 -17.13 12.57 1.79
N THR A 94 -16.67 12.42 3.04
CA THR A 94 -16.01 13.48 3.79
C THR A 94 -14.58 13.08 4.13
N VAL A 95 -13.73 14.09 4.31
CA VAL A 95 -12.35 13.92 4.78
C VAL A 95 -12.15 14.78 6.03
N PRO A 96 -11.29 14.37 6.97
CA PRO A 96 -10.96 15.21 8.11
C PRO A 96 -10.29 16.51 7.64
N ASP A 97 -10.61 17.61 8.31
CA ASP A 97 -10.00 18.91 8.05
C ASP A 97 -8.58 18.95 8.63
N ILE A 98 -7.60 18.49 7.84
CA ILE A 98 -6.19 18.41 8.22
C ILE A 98 -5.32 19.14 7.19
N ALA A 99 -4.29 19.82 7.69
CA ALA A 99 -3.28 20.47 6.87
C ALA A 99 -2.01 19.60 6.78
N ARG A 100 -1.30 19.70 5.65
CA ARG A 100 0.08 19.20 5.55
C ARG A 100 1.02 20.17 6.27
N LEU A 101 2.13 19.64 6.79
CA LEU A 101 3.21 20.48 7.31
C LEU A 101 3.76 21.38 6.18
N PRO A 102 4.17 22.62 6.50
CA PRO A 102 4.77 23.52 5.53
C PRO A 102 6.17 23.03 5.10
N LEU A 103 6.68 23.55 3.98
CA LEU A 103 7.92 23.05 3.35
C LEU A 103 9.12 23.17 4.28
N GLU A 104 9.22 24.28 5.00
CA GLU A 104 10.28 24.59 5.97
C GLU A 104 10.36 23.61 7.14
N GLU A 105 9.28 22.87 7.43
CA GLU A 105 9.28 21.83 8.47
C GLU A 105 9.72 20.46 7.94
N ILE A 106 9.71 20.24 6.62
CA ILE A 106 9.99 18.94 6.00
C ILE A 106 11.23 18.95 5.08
N ALA A 107 11.85 20.10 4.86
CA ALA A 107 13.02 20.25 3.99
C ALA A 107 14.07 21.18 4.60
N SER A 108 15.34 20.86 4.42
CA SER A 108 16.47 21.71 4.77
C SER A 108 17.27 22.05 3.51
N PHE A 109 17.59 23.33 3.34
CA PHE A 109 18.38 23.84 2.22
C PHE A 109 19.70 24.36 2.77
N ILE A 110 20.81 23.94 2.17
CA ILE A 110 22.15 24.36 2.55
C ILE A 110 22.69 25.20 1.41
N ASP A 111 22.85 26.50 1.64
CA ASP A 111 23.54 27.39 0.72
C ASP A 111 25.05 27.10 0.76
N GLY A 112 25.68 27.06 -0.42
CA GLY A 112 27.11 26.80 -0.61
C GLY A 112 28.00 28.03 -0.46
#